data_AF-A0A328DK86-F1
#
_entry.id   AF-A0A328DK86-F1
#
_cell.length_a   1.000
_cell.length_b   1.000
_cell.length_c   1.000
_cell.angle_alpha   90.00
_cell.angle_beta   90.00
_cell.angle_gamma   90.00
#
_symmetry.space_group_name_H-M   'P 1'
#
loop_
_entity.id
_entity.type
_entity.pdbx_description
1 polymer ?
#
loop_
_entity_poly.entity_id
_entity_poly.type
_entity_poly.pdbx_seq_one_letter_code
_entity_poly.pdbx_strand_id
1 'polypeptide(L)'
;MAPATISFSHFAPLTALYFLLLSSCPLPILAVNVTDLIAHHSSLTGFADSLAATSVPADLLSRSSITVLAVPNAFLRHAAANISDAVLRYHVLLQYISWDDLPAIPAEGKLVTTLFQTTGRAPGNLGFVNITWDPAAKLATVHLQGSNATIVSEIADVPYNVSIFSVNSLLVPYGIDLMASDTRPSPGVSITKALIDGHDFNVAASMLAASGVEQEFEDNEGGAGLTLFMPTDEAFSDLPNSLGFQSLPADKKAAILRFHVLHSYYPLGTLEKVVNPIEPTLETEQNWAGSFTLNISKINGSLEVGVWMRRRRLLSRRERTEHPAIHPLRRRGFIKTVPPRRLRAL
;
A
#
# COMPACT_ATOMS: atom_id res chain seq x y z
N MET A 1 31.42 -40.77 -65.58
CA MET A 1 31.22 -39.98 -64.35
C MET A 1 29.92 -40.43 -63.71
N ALA A 2 29.98 -41.19 -62.62
CA ALA A 2 28.81 -41.67 -61.89
C ALA A 2 28.31 -40.58 -60.91
N PRO A 3 27.00 -40.49 -60.62
CA PRO A 3 26.46 -39.50 -59.70
C PRO A 3 26.70 -39.92 -58.23
N ALA A 4 27.11 -38.97 -57.39
CA ALA A 4 27.27 -39.17 -55.96
C ALA A 4 25.90 -39.12 -55.25
N THR A 5 25.51 -40.21 -54.59
CA THR A 5 24.38 -40.26 -53.67
C THR A 5 24.83 -39.80 -52.29
N ILE A 6 24.27 -38.69 -51.80
CA ILE A 6 24.46 -38.23 -50.41
C ILE A 6 23.36 -38.87 -49.56
N SER A 7 23.77 -39.62 -48.54
CA SER A 7 22.90 -40.31 -47.59
C SER A 7 22.50 -39.36 -46.46
N PHE A 8 21.19 -39.07 -46.32
CA PHE A 8 20.68 -38.29 -45.19
C PHE A 8 20.56 -39.18 -43.95
N SER A 9 21.25 -38.83 -42.87
CA SER A 9 21.18 -39.53 -41.59
C SER A 9 19.82 -39.24 -40.91
N HIS A 10 18.98 -40.27 -40.80
CA HIS A 10 17.63 -40.21 -40.20
C HIS A 10 17.60 -40.01 -38.67
N PHE A 11 18.76 -39.82 -38.02
CA PHE A 11 18.93 -39.84 -36.56
C PHE A 11 18.91 -38.45 -35.90
N ALA A 12 19.06 -37.37 -36.68
CA ALA A 12 19.04 -35.98 -36.18
C ALA A 12 17.65 -35.36 -35.88
N PRO A 13 16.52 -35.75 -36.50
CA PRO A 13 15.26 -35.03 -36.27
C PRO A 13 14.64 -35.37 -34.91
N LEU A 14 14.93 -36.54 -34.35
CA LEU A 14 14.32 -37.01 -33.10
C LEU A 14 14.99 -36.38 -31.87
N THR A 15 16.31 -36.15 -31.92
CA THR A 15 17.04 -35.42 -30.87
C THR A 15 16.75 -33.93 -30.89
N ALA A 16 16.61 -33.33 -32.08
CA ALA A 16 16.20 -31.93 -32.23
C ALA A 16 14.77 -31.70 -31.71
N LEU A 17 13.84 -32.63 -31.98
CA LEU A 17 12.48 -32.59 -31.44
C LEU A 17 12.46 -32.74 -29.90
N TYR A 18 13.31 -33.60 -29.33
CA TYR A 18 13.46 -33.76 -27.88
C TYR A 18 14.00 -32.49 -27.21
N PHE A 19 14.97 -31.81 -27.83
CA PHE A 19 15.51 -30.53 -27.36
C PHE A 19 14.48 -29.40 -27.42
N LEU A 20 13.62 -29.40 -28.46
CA LEU A 20 12.51 -28.45 -28.61
C LEU A 20 11.39 -28.69 -27.58
N LEU A 21 11.08 -29.96 -27.26
CA LEU A 21 10.11 -30.33 -26.22
C LEU A 21 10.61 -30.04 -24.79
N LEU A 22 11.91 -30.18 -24.51
CA LEU A 22 12.49 -29.76 -23.22
C LEU A 22 12.55 -28.23 -23.08
N SER A 23 12.73 -27.49 -24.19
CA SER A 23 12.77 -26.02 -24.17
C SER A 23 11.39 -25.36 -24.07
N SER A 24 10.30 -26.09 -24.33
CA SER A 24 8.93 -25.57 -24.33
C SER A 24 8.12 -25.94 -23.10
N CYS A 25 8.75 -26.43 -22.03
CA CYS A 25 8.04 -26.73 -20.79
C CYS A 25 8.03 -25.46 -19.91
N PRO A 26 6.94 -24.68 -19.84
CA PRO A 26 6.81 -23.66 -18.81
C PRO A 26 6.79 -24.41 -17.48
N LEU A 27 7.86 -24.25 -16.70
CA LEU A 27 7.86 -24.71 -15.31
C LEU A 27 6.62 -24.10 -14.64
N PRO A 28 5.80 -24.88 -13.91
CA PRO A 28 4.71 -24.31 -13.16
C PRO A 28 5.30 -23.29 -12.18
N ILE A 29 4.86 -22.03 -12.28
CA ILE A 29 5.22 -20.99 -11.32
C ILE A 29 4.57 -21.41 -10.00
N LEU A 30 5.31 -22.11 -9.16
CA LEU A 30 4.94 -22.31 -7.77
C LEU A 30 4.85 -20.91 -7.15
N ALA A 31 3.66 -20.57 -6.65
CA ALA A 31 3.51 -19.36 -5.85
C ALA A 31 4.43 -19.50 -4.62
N VAL A 32 5.52 -18.73 -4.61
CA VAL A 32 6.50 -18.77 -3.53
C VAL A 32 5.90 -18.02 -2.35
N ASN A 33 5.73 -18.70 -1.23
CA ASN A 33 5.28 -18.06 -0.01
C ASN A 33 6.46 -17.41 0.71
N VAL A 34 6.61 -16.10 0.55
CA VAL A 34 7.72 -15.32 1.10
C VAL A 34 7.78 -15.40 2.63
N THR A 35 6.62 -15.40 3.31
CA THR A 35 6.60 -15.54 4.78
C THR A 35 7.15 -16.88 5.23
N ASP A 36 6.90 -17.95 4.48
CA ASP A 36 7.44 -19.27 4.82
C ASP A 36 8.96 -19.26 4.67
N LEU A 37 9.50 -18.68 3.59
CA LEU A 37 10.95 -18.55 3.41
C LEU A 37 11.60 -17.83 4.60
N ILE A 38 11.02 -16.72 5.06
CA ILE A 38 11.56 -15.93 6.19
C ILE A 38 11.42 -16.70 7.52
N ALA A 39 10.29 -17.37 7.75
CA ALA A 39 10.00 -18.09 9.00
C ALA A 39 10.95 -19.26 9.27
N HIS A 40 11.58 -19.83 8.23
CA HIS A 40 12.58 -20.89 8.40
C HIS A 40 13.91 -20.40 9.00
N HIS A 41 14.14 -19.08 9.09
CA HIS A 41 15.39 -18.51 9.62
C HIS A 41 15.26 -18.03 11.07
N SER A 42 15.97 -18.69 11.98
CA SER A 42 15.98 -18.36 13.42
C SER A 42 16.49 -16.95 13.76
N SER A 43 17.28 -16.34 12.86
CA SER A 43 17.76 -14.96 13.02
C SER A 43 16.71 -13.91 12.63
N LEU A 44 15.61 -14.29 11.98
CA LEU A 44 14.58 -13.39 11.44
C LEU A 44 13.24 -13.50 12.17
N THR A 45 13.14 -14.26 13.26
CA THR A 45 11.86 -14.55 13.93
C THR A 45 11.07 -13.30 14.30
N GLY A 46 11.70 -12.26 14.85
CA GLY A 46 10.99 -11.03 15.22
C GLY A 46 10.42 -10.27 14.02
N PHE A 47 11.13 -10.30 12.89
CA PHE A 47 10.63 -9.75 11.62
C PHE A 47 9.50 -10.62 11.03
N ALA A 48 9.64 -11.95 11.10
CA ALA A 48 8.62 -12.89 10.64
C ALA A 48 7.31 -12.77 11.42
N ASP A 49 7.40 -12.65 12.75
CA ASP A 49 6.25 -12.47 13.65
C ASP A 49 5.53 -11.14 13.34
N SER A 50 6.29 -10.06 13.14
CA SER A 50 5.73 -8.77 12.72
C SER A 50 5.07 -8.86 11.35
N LEU A 51 5.69 -9.55 10.40
CA LEU A 51 5.14 -9.75 9.05
C LEU A 51 3.83 -10.54 9.10
N ALA A 52 3.76 -11.60 9.91
CA ALA A 52 2.56 -12.41 10.10
C ALA A 52 1.42 -11.64 10.79
N ALA A 53 1.73 -10.62 11.60
CA ALA A 53 0.74 -9.77 12.26
C ALA A 53 0.13 -8.69 11.33
N THR A 54 0.63 -8.51 10.11
CA THR A 54 0.21 -7.44 9.19
C THR A 54 -0.47 -7.95 7.91
N SER A 55 -0.90 -7.04 7.02
CA SER A 55 -1.50 -7.41 5.73
C SER A 55 -0.47 -7.56 4.60
N VAL A 56 0.79 -7.21 4.85
CA VAL A 56 1.87 -7.34 3.87
C VAL A 56 1.94 -8.73 3.23
N PRO A 57 1.82 -9.87 3.95
CA PRO A 57 1.84 -11.19 3.32
C PRO A 57 0.81 -11.37 2.21
N ALA A 58 -0.42 -10.86 2.40
CA ALA A 58 -1.48 -10.96 1.39
C ALA A 58 -1.12 -10.17 0.12
N ASP A 59 -0.45 -9.03 0.26
CA ASP A 59 -0.01 -8.20 -0.86
C ASP A 59 1.19 -8.78 -1.60
N LEU A 60 2.01 -9.59 -0.90
CA LEU A 60 3.12 -10.31 -1.51
C LEU A 60 2.63 -11.47 -2.38
N LEU A 61 1.53 -12.14 -2.01
CA LEU A 61 0.99 -13.28 -2.77
C LEU A 61 0.58 -12.95 -4.20
N SER A 62 0.16 -11.70 -4.46
CA SER A 62 -0.23 -11.24 -5.80
C SER A 62 0.93 -10.66 -6.60
N ARG A 63 2.17 -10.75 -6.11
CA ARG A 63 3.33 -10.10 -6.70
C ARG A 63 4.41 -11.10 -7.06
N SER A 64 5.12 -10.78 -8.12
CA SER A 64 6.35 -11.43 -8.55
C SER A 64 7.41 -10.37 -8.79
N SER A 65 8.65 -10.81 -8.91
CA SER A 65 9.81 -9.96 -9.14
C SER A 65 9.99 -8.91 -8.03
N ILE A 66 10.10 -9.39 -6.79
CA ILE A 66 10.27 -8.56 -5.59
C ILE A 66 11.59 -8.85 -4.90
N THR A 67 12.08 -7.87 -4.13
CA THR A 67 13.22 -8.04 -3.21
C THR A 67 12.76 -7.68 -1.81
N VAL A 68 12.98 -8.55 -0.83
CA VAL A 68 12.63 -8.29 0.58
C VAL A 68 13.88 -8.01 1.39
N LEU A 69 13.88 -6.87 2.07
CA LEU A 69 14.93 -6.44 2.98
C LEU A 69 14.58 -6.87 4.41
N ALA A 70 14.96 -8.09 4.78
CA ALA A 70 14.68 -8.63 6.11
C ALA A 70 15.65 -8.05 7.15
N VAL A 71 15.15 -7.73 8.34
CA VAL A 71 15.95 -7.20 9.45
C VAL A 71 16.19 -8.30 10.49
N PRO A 72 17.44 -8.77 10.68
CA PRO A 72 17.75 -9.74 11.72
C PRO A 72 17.48 -9.25 13.15
N ASN A 73 17.15 -10.20 14.03
CA ASN A 73 16.87 -10.00 15.46
C ASN A 73 17.94 -9.18 16.18
N ALA A 74 19.22 -9.28 15.76
CA ALA A 74 20.32 -8.50 16.31
C ALA A 74 20.14 -6.98 16.13
N PHE A 75 19.48 -6.57 15.04
CA PHE A 75 19.24 -5.16 14.69
C PHE A 75 17.84 -4.68 15.13
N LEU A 76 16.95 -5.59 15.53
CA LEU A 76 15.61 -5.25 16.05
C LEU A 76 15.59 -4.88 17.54
N ARG A 77 16.70 -5.04 18.27
CA ARG A 77 16.74 -4.94 19.76
C ARG A 77 16.23 -3.61 20.36
N HIS A 78 16.18 -2.54 19.56
CA HIS A 78 15.69 -1.22 19.98
C HIS A 78 14.31 -0.87 19.39
N ALA A 79 13.80 -1.67 18.44
CA ALA A 79 12.43 -1.55 17.94
C ALA A 79 11.56 -2.48 18.80
N ALA A 80 10.56 -1.92 19.49
CA ALA A 80 9.57 -2.75 20.17
C ALA A 80 8.97 -3.75 19.17
N ALA A 81 8.72 -4.99 19.61
CA ALA A 81 8.43 -6.17 18.77
C ALA A 81 7.18 -6.12 17.86
N ASN A 82 6.63 -4.93 17.62
CA ASN A 82 5.50 -4.66 16.74
C ASN A 82 5.92 -3.64 15.66
N ILE A 83 6.55 -4.11 14.59
CA ILE A 83 6.88 -3.26 13.43
C ILE A 83 5.58 -2.96 12.68
N SER A 84 5.33 -1.68 12.36
CA SER A 84 4.10 -1.30 11.66
C SER A 84 4.06 -1.79 10.20
N ASP A 85 2.85 -1.98 9.68
CA ASP A 85 2.61 -2.40 8.28
C ASP A 85 3.29 -1.45 7.28
N ALA A 86 3.26 -0.14 7.54
CA ALA A 86 3.93 0.86 6.72
C ALA A 86 5.45 0.63 6.61
N VAL A 87 6.10 0.31 7.74
CA VAL A 87 7.54 0.03 7.78
C VAL A 87 7.84 -1.27 7.04
N LEU A 88 7.06 -2.33 7.26
CA LEU A 88 7.25 -3.62 6.59
C LEU A 88 7.08 -3.49 5.07
N ARG A 89 6.08 -2.74 4.59
CA ARG A 89 5.92 -2.43 3.16
C ARG A 89 7.10 -1.65 2.59
N TYR A 90 7.77 -0.84 3.41
CA TYR A 90 8.95 -0.10 2.97
C TYR A 90 10.17 -1.01 2.73
N HIS A 91 10.22 -2.15 3.43
CA HIS A 91 11.26 -3.17 3.25
C HIS A 91 11.03 -4.10 2.06
N VAL A 92 9.91 -3.95 1.34
CA VAL A 92 9.61 -4.74 0.15
C VAL A 92 9.82 -3.88 -1.08
N LEU A 93 10.77 -4.25 -1.93
CA LEU A 93 11.05 -3.58 -3.20
C LEU A 93 10.30 -4.28 -4.33
N LEU A 94 9.72 -3.51 -5.23
CA LEU A 94 8.93 -3.99 -6.37
C LEU A 94 9.80 -4.27 -7.60
N GLN A 95 10.99 -4.83 -7.36
CA GLN A 95 11.92 -5.27 -8.36
C GLN A 95 12.72 -6.44 -7.80
N TYR A 96 12.93 -7.46 -8.62
CA TYR A 96 13.88 -8.53 -8.32
C TYR A 96 15.30 -8.03 -8.57
N ILE A 97 16.16 -8.19 -7.56
CA ILE A 97 17.58 -7.87 -7.60
C ILE A 97 18.29 -9.10 -7.05
N SER A 98 19.11 -9.76 -7.86
CA SER A 98 19.94 -10.87 -7.40
C SER A 98 21.19 -10.35 -6.68
N TRP A 99 21.86 -11.20 -5.91
CA TRP A 99 23.14 -10.84 -5.29
C TRP A 99 24.19 -10.41 -6.33
N ASP A 100 24.21 -11.07 -7.50
CA ASP A 100 25.13 -10.78 -8.59
C ASP A 100 24.82 -9.47 -9.33
N ASP A 101 23.61 -8.93 -9.18
CA ASP A 101 23.22 -7.63 -9.75
C ASP A 101 23.73 -6.45 -8.92
N LEU A 102 24.03 -6.65 -7.63
CA LEU A 102 24.44 -5.57 -6.72
C LEU A 102 25.66 -4.79 -7.21
N PRO A 103 26.73 -5.43 -7.72
CA PRO A 103 27.90 -4.71 -8.25
C PRO A 103 27.62 -3.90 -9.53
N ALA A 104 26.52 -4.17 -10.23
CA ALA A 104 26.13 -3.43 -11.43
C ALA A 104 25.34 -2.14 -11.10
N ILE A 105 24.94 -1.95 -9.83
CA ILE A 105 24.28 -0.74 -9.36
C ILE A 105 25.29 0.41 -9.35
N PRO A 106 24.99 1.58 -9.92
CA PRO A 106 25.93 2.69 -9.93
C PRO A 106 26.10 3.33 -8.54
N ALA A 107 27.24 4.00 -8.34
CA ALA A 107 27.50 4.74 -7.10
C ALA A 107 26.60 5.99 -6.97
N GLU A 108 26.13 6.57 -8.07
CA GLU A 108 25.10 7.63 -8.04
C GLU A 108 23.74 7.14 -7.52
N GLY A 109 23.52 5.82 -7.57
CA GLY A 109 22.35 5.15 -7.04
C GLY A 109 21.29 4.78 -8.06
N LYS A 110 20.52 3.76 -7.73
CA LYS A 110 19.37 3.24 -8.47
C LYS A 110 18.11 3.42 -7.63
N LEU A 111 17.17 4.21 -8.15
CA LEU A 111 15.88 4.40 -7.51
C LEU A 111 14.98 3.17 -7.72
N VAL A 112 14.47 2.60 -6.64
CA VAL A 112 13.60 1.41 -6.66
C VAL A 112 12.32 1.70 -5.88
N THR A 113 11.19 1.35 -6.47
CA THR A 113 9.87 1.52 -5.86
C THR A 113 9.64 0.50 -4.73
N THR A 114 9.14 0.95 -3.58
CA THR A 114 8.73 0.04 -2.49
C THR A 114 7.25 -0.31 -2.57
N LEU A 115 6.84 -1.37 -1.88
CA LEU A 115 5.43 -1.69 -1.68
C LEU A 115 4.69 -0.56 -0.95
N PHE A 116 5.37 0.20 -0.08
CA PHE A 116 4.80 1.35 0.60
C PHE A 116 4.36 2.44 -0.37
N GLN A 117 5.11 2.69 -1.46
CA GLN A 117 4.68 3.65 -2.48
C GLN A 117 3.32 3.31 -3.09
N THR A 118 3.02 2.01 -3.25
CA THR A 118 1.74 1.58 -3.85
C THR A 118 0.52 1.78 -2.96
N THR A 119 0.73 2.13 -1.68
CA THR A 119 -0.36 2.50 -0.77
C THR A 119 -0.90 3.90 -1.03
N GLY A 120 -0.16 4.75 -1.76
CA GLY A 120 -0.48 6.16 -1.93
C GLY A 120 -0.15 7.05 -0.71
N ARG A 121 0.28 6.47 0.42
CA ARG A 121 0.63 7.24 1.64
C ARG A 121 1.94 8.00 1.55
N ALA A 122 2.80 7.63 0.60
CA ALA A 122 4.11 8.23 0.44
C ALA A 122 4.01 9.56 -0.34
N PRO A 123 4.43 10.71 0.23
CA PRO A 123 4.41 11.97 -0.49
C PRO A 123 5.46 11.96 -1.62
N GLY A 124 5.02 12.10 -2.86
CA GLY A 124 5.92 12.16 -4.02
C GLY A 124 6.81 10.91 -4.12
N ASN A 125 8.13 11.11 -4.06
CA ASN A 125 9.13 10.05 -4.18
C ASN A 125 9.59 9.46 -2.83
N LEU A 126 8.93 9.81 -1.72
CA LEU A 126 9.34 9.34 -0.39
C LEU A 126 9.02 7.86 -0.13
N GLY A 127 8.35 7.15 -1.04
CA GLY A 127 8.15 5.70 -0.99
C GLY A 127 9.13 4.92 -1.88
N PHE A 128 10.14 5.58 -2.41
CA PHE A 128 11.22 4.93 -3.17
C PHE A 128 12.48 4.86 -2.30
N VAL A 129 13.25 3.80 -2.49
CA VAL A 129 14.61 3.70 -1.93
C VAL A 129 15.63 3.98 -3.02
N ASN A 130 16.77 4.57 -2.64
CA ASN A 130 17.91 4.70 -3.52
C ASN A 130 18.98 3.69 -3.12
N ILE A 131 19.31 2.74 -3.99
CA ILE A 131 20.33 1.73 -3.71
C ILE A 131 21.63 2.14 -4.38
N THR A 132 22.72 2.20 -3.64
CA THR A 132 24.06 2.51 -4.16
C THR A 132 24.99 1.33 -3.93
N TRP A 133 25.92 1.09 -4.83
CA TRP A 133 27.04 0.18 -4.62
C TRP A 133 28.33 0.97 -4.42
N ASP A 134 29.08 0.64 -3.37
CA ASP A 134 30.45 1.10 -3.19
C ASP A 134 31.42 0.02 -3.68
N PRO A 135 32.14 0.23 -4.81
CA PRO A 135 33.10 -0.74 -5.32
C PRO A 135 34.36 -0.89 -4.45
N ALA A 136 34.71 0.11 -3.64
CA ALA A 136 35.87 0.06 -2.75
C ALA A 136 35.57 -0.79 -1.51
N ALA A 137 34.41 -0.56 -0.88
CA ALA A 137 33.97 -1.34 0.27
C ALA A 137 33.31 -2.68 -0.10
N LYS A 138 32.89 -2.85 -1.37
CA LYS A 138 32.05 -3.96 -1.86
C LYS A 138 30.74 -4.09 -1.07
N LEU A 139 30.08 -2.96 -0.85
CA LEU A 139 28.86 -2.88 -0.03
C LEU A 139 27.72 -2.21 -0.80
N ALA A 140 26.55 -2.82 -0.76
CA ALA A 140 25.31 -2.19 -1.20
C ALA A 140 24.65 -1.48 -0.02
N THR A 141 24.28 -0.21 -0.21
CA THR A 141 23.57 0.60 0.79
C THR A 141 22.24 1.07 0.21
N VAL A 142 21.18 0.87 0.99
CA VAL A 142 19.82 1.34 0.73
C VAL A 142 19.64 2.65 1.48
N HIS A 143 19.43 3.73 0.74
CA HIS A 143 19.25 5.08 1.26
C HIS A 143 17.78 5.49 1.21
N LEU A 144 17.35 6.15 2.29
CA LEU A 144 16.03 6.74 2.46
C LEU A 144 16.19 8.11 3.15
N GLN A 145 15.23 9.02 2.99
CA GLN A 145 15.23 10.25 3.77
C GLN A 145 15.10 9.97 5.27
N GLY A 146 16.21 10.12 5.99
CA GLY A 146 16.28 10.00 7.46
C GLY A 146 16.82 8.68 7.99
N SER A 147 17.04 7.66 7.16
CA SER A 147 17.67 6.40 7.57
C SER A 147 18.36 5.71 6.39
N ASN A 148 19.46 5.02 6.67
CA ASN A 148 20.18 4.19 5.71
C ASN A 148 20.35 2.78 6.28
N ALA A 149 20.35 1.78 5.41
CA ALA A 149 20.62 0.39 5.77
C ALA A 149 21.55 -0.26 4.76
N THR A 150 22.53 -1.03 5.21
CA THR A 150 23.43 -1.78 4.34
C THR A 150 22.93 -3.20 4.17
N ILE A 151 22.98 -3.72 2.94
CA ILE A 151 22.72 -5.13 2.66
C ILE A 151 23.93 -5.93 3.13
N VAL A 152 23.69 -6.91 4.00
CA VAL A 152 24.73 -7.68 4.70
C VAL A 152 24.93 -9.05 4.05
N SER A 153 23.85 -9.76 3.72
CA SER A 153 23.89 -11.12 3.20
C SER A 153 22.62 -11.49 2.46
N GLU A 154 22.71 -12.51 1.61
CA GLU A 154 21.57 -13.15 0.95
C GLU A 154 21.02 -14.26 1.84
N ILE A 155 19.70 -14.26 2.00
CA ILE A 155 18.95 -15.21 2.82
C ILE A 155 18.27 -16.26 1.93
N ALA A 156 17.62 -15.79 0.87
CA ALA A 156 16.96 -16.65 -0.10
C ALA A 156 16.96 -15.99 -1.48
N ASP A 157 17.07 -16.82 -2.51
CA ASP A 157 16.94 -16.40 -3.90
C ASP A 157 16.08 -17.41 -4.65
N VAL A 158 15.00 -16.89 -5.26
CA VAL A 158 14.18 -17.59 -6.23
C VAL A 158 14.23 -16.78 -7.52
N PRO A 159 15.04 -17.21 -8.49
CA PRO A 159 15.35 -16.44 -9.69
C PRO A 159 14.12 -15.83 -10.36
N TYR A 160 14.21 -14.53 -10.67
CA TYR A 160 13.18 -13.70 -11.30
C TYR A 160 11.90 -13.46 -10.48
N ASN A 161 11.73 -14.14 -9.34
CA ASN A 161 10.53 -14.08 -8.53
C ASN A 161 10.75 -13.33 -7.21
N VAL A 162 11.62 -13.84 -6.35
CA VAL A 162 11.83 -13.29 -5.00
C VAL A 162 13.30 -13.39 -4.63
N SER A 163 13.91 -12.29 -4.20
CA SER A 163 15.17 -12.32 -3.46
C SER A 163 14.95 -11.77 -2.05
N ILE A 164 15.68 -12.29 -1.07
CA ILE A 164 15.60 -11.87 0.33
C ILE A 164 17.01 -11.54 0.80
N PHE A 165 17.22 -10.28 1.17
CA PHE A 165 18.48 -9.80 1.72
C PHE A 165 18.34 -9.42 3.18
N SER A 166 19.34 -9.73 3.99
CA SER A 166 19.43 -9.20 5.34
C SER A 166 20.00 -7.78 5.33
N VAL A 167 19.40 -6.87 6.07
CA VAL A 167 19.91 -5.50 6.27
C VAL A 167 20.25 -5.23 7.74
N ASN A 168 21.17 -4.29 7.98
CA ASN A 168 21.66 -3.98 9.33
C ASN A 168 20.84 -2.93 10.10
N SER A 169 19.77 -2.40 9.52
CA SER A 169 18.96 -1.34 10.13
C SER A 169 17.54 -1.36 9.58
N LEU A 170 16.59 -0.87 10.37
CA LEU A 170 15.19 -0.71 9.98
C LEU A 170 15.03 0.54 9.10
N LEU A 171 14.44 0.37 7.92
CA LEU A 171 14.04 1.46 7.03
C LEU A 171 12.69 2.03 7.47
N VAL A 172 12.70 3.23 8.07
CA VAL A 172 11.51 3.87 8.62
C VAL A 172 11.05 5.02 7.72
N PRO A 173 9.90 4.92 7.03
CA PRO A 173 9.39 6.00 6.19
C PRO A 173 9.20 7.29 6.98
N TYR A 174 9.46 8.42 6.32
CA TYR A 174 9.24 9.74 6.89
C TYR A 174 7.76 9.96 7.24
N GLY A 175 7.50 10.60 8.39
CA GLY A 175 6.15 10.98 8.82
C GLY A 175 5.30 9.86 9.44
N ILE A 176 5.83 8.64 9.57
CA ILE A 176 5.15 7.53 10.24
C ILE A 176 5.59 7.43 11.71
N ASP A 177 4.63 7.19 12.60
CA ASP A 177 4.92 6.80 13.98
C ASP A 177 5.12 5.29 14.09
N LEU A 178 6.33 4.88 14.49
CA LEU A 178 6.68 3.48 14.76
C LEU A 178 5.86 2.85 15.89
N MET A 179 5.31 3.66 16.79
CA MET A 179 4.59 3.24 17.99
C MET A 179 3.09 3.51 17.88
N ALA A 180 2.60 4.06 16.77
CA ALA A 180 1.16 4.12 16.54
C ALA A 180 0.65 2.68 16.46
N SER A 181 -0.06 2.28 17.51
CA SER A 181 -0.71 0.98 17.57
C SER A 181 -1.74 0.93 16.45
N ASP A 182 -1.39 0.24 15.36
CA ASP A 182 -2.35 -0.35 14.43
C ASP A 182 -3.08 -1.48 15.19
N THR A 183 -3.84 -1.09 16.22
CA THR A 183 -4.68 -2.02 16.98
C THR A 183 -5.79 -2.40 16.05
N ARG A 184 -5.54 -3.47 15.30
CA ARG A 184 -6.46 -3.98 14.30
C ARG A 184 -7.79 -4.28 14.98
N PRO A 185 -8.94 -3.73 14.52
CA PRO A 185 -10.23 -4.26 14.93
C PRO A 185 -10.30 -5.74 14.55
N SER A 186 -10.87 -6.56 15.43
CA SER A 186 -10.92 -8.02 15.25
C SER A 186 -11.40 -8.41 13.84
N PRO A 187 -10.83 -9.45 13.22
CA PRO A 187 -11.25 -9.91 11.90
C PRO A 187 -12.76 -10.21 11.93
N GLY A 188 -13.58 -9.51 11.14
CA GLY A 188 -15.03 -9.76 11.15
C GLY A 188 -15.94 -8.53 11.18
N VAL A 189 -15.41 -7.34 11.44
CA VAL A 189 -16.25 -6.15 11.58
C VAL A 189 -16.72 -5.64 10.21
N SER A 190 -18.00 -5.86 9.86
CA SER A 190 -18.65 -5.16 8.75
C SER A 190 -18.59 -3.65 9.00
N ILE A 191 -18.32 -2.86 7.95
CA ILE A 191 -18.32 -1.39 8.04
C ILE A 191 -19.65 -0.90 8.59
N THR A 192 -20.77 -1.43 8.08
CA THR A 192 -22.11 -1.12 8.55
C THR A 192 -22.27 -1.43 10.04
N LYS A 193 -21.85 -2.63 10.47
CA LYS A 193 -21.88 -2.98 11.90
C LYS A 193 -21.02 -2.03 12.74
N ALA A 194 -19.85 -1.65 12.22
CA ALA A 194 -18.94 -0.73 12.86
C ALA A 194 -19.54 0.67 13.08
N LEU A 195 -20.37 1.14 12.16
CA LEU A 195 -21.10 2.41 12.25
C LEU A 195 -22.26 2.29 13.24
N ILE A 196 -23.03 1.20 13.18
CA ILE A 196 -24.15 0.96 14.10
C ILE A 196 -23.67 0.84 15.55
N ASP A 197 -22.59 0.08 15.80
CA ASP A 197 -22.00 -0.08 17.14
C ASP A 197 -21.42 1.25 17.67
N GLY A 198 -21.13 2.21 16.77
CA GLY A 198 -20.70 3.57 17.13
C GLY A 198 -21.84 4.49 17.60
N HIS A 199 -23.10 4.05 17.50
CA HIS A 199 -24.36 4.70 17.89
C HIS A 199 -24.70 6.05 17.22
N ASP A 200 -23.73 6.87 16.86
CA ASP A 200 -23.93 8.22 16.30
C ASP A 200 -23.82 8.26 14.76
N PHE A 201 -23.91 7.12 14.07
CA PHE A 201 -23.67 6.99 12.62
C PHE A 201 -24.80 6.28 11.87
N ASN A 202 -26.03 6.30 12.40
CA ASN A 202 -27.16 5.56 11.83
C ASN A 202 -27.54 6.08 10.43
N VAL A 203 -27.42 7.39 10.20
CA VAL A 203 -27.68 8.00 8.89
C VAL A 203 -26.64 7.55 7.87
N ALA A 204 -25.35 7.56 8.24
CA ALA A 204 -24.27 7.08 7.38
C ALA A 204 -24.42 5.58 7.06
N ALA A 205 -24.73 4.74 8.06
CA ALA A 205 -24.99 3.32 7.88
C ALA A 205 -26.17 3.07 6.92
N SER A 206 -27.24 3.85 7.05
CA SER A 206 -28.41 3.76 6.16
C SER A 206 -28.08 4.19 4.73
N MET A 207 -27.25 5.23 4.57
CA MET A 207 -26.77 5.67 3.25
C MET A 207 -25.86 4.61 2.60
N LEU A 208 -25.01 3.95 3.39
CA LEU A 208 -24.13 2.89 2.91
C LEU A 208 -24.95 1.72 2.33
N ALA A 209 -25.95 1.26 3.09
CA ALA A 209 -26.87 0.22 2.62
C ALA A 209 -27.67 0.64 1.37
N ALA A 210 -28.20 1.87 1.36
CA ALA A 210 -29.04 2.37 0.26
C ALA A 210 -28.27 2.69 -1.03
N SER A 211 -26.97 2.94 -0.93
CA SER A 211 -26.11 3.25 -2.08
C SER A 211 -25.50 2.00 -2.73
N GLY A 212 -25.40 0.90 -1.99
CA GLY A 212 -24.82 -0.35 -2.47
C GLY A 212 -23.29 -0.36 -2.57
N VAL A 213 -22.59 0.64 -2.03
CA VAL A 213 -21.12 0.73 -2.08
C VAL A 213 -20.40 -0.05 -0.99
N GLU A 214 -21.14 -0.75 -0.12
CA GLU A 214 -20.52 -1.54 0.97
C GLU A 214 -19.54 -2.58 0.41
N GLN A 215 -19.94 -3.33 -0.62
CA GLN A 215 -19.06 -4.33 -1.23
C GLN A 215 -17.81 -3.68 -1.85
N GLU A 216 -17.96 -2.52 -2.49
CA GLU A 216 -16.82 -1.78 -3.04
C GLU A 216 -15.84 -1.39 -1.93
N PHE A 217 -16.32 -0.91 -0.79
CA PHE A 217 -15.43 -0.57 0.32
C PHE A 217 -14.79 -1.83 0.90
N GLU A 218 -15.54 -2.91 1.10
CA GLU A 218 -15.00 -4.19 1.56
C GLU A 218 -13.95 -4.76 0.60
N ASP A 219 -14.12 -4.59 -0.71
CA ASP A 219 -13.15 -5.01 -1.72
C ASP A 219 -11.87 -4.15 -1.66
N ASN A 220 -12.01 -2.83 -1.48
CA ASN A 220 -10.90 -1.88 -1.37
C ASN A 220 -10.20 -1.90 0.01
N GLU A 221 -10.82 -2.48 1.04
CA GLU A 221 -10.11 -2.83 2.28
C GLU A 221 -8.98 -3.82 2.02
N GLY A 222 -9.08 -4.63 0.96
CA GLY A 222 -8.03 -5.53 0.50
C GLY A 222 -6.72 -4.81 0.15
N GLY A 223 -5.71 -4.88 1.02
CA GLY A 223 -4.34 -4.43 0.75
C GLY A 223 -3.86 -3.35 1.72
N ALA A 224 -3.83 -2.09 1.29
CA ALA A 224 -3.40 -0.96 2.11
C ALA A 224 -4.44 -0.52 3.17
N GLY A 225 -5.62 -1.14 3.21
CA GLY A 225 -6.72 -0.81 4.12
C GLY A 225 -7.39 0.53 3.82
N LEU A 226 -8.46 0.86 4.55
CA LEU A 226 -9.22 2.10 4.36
C LEU A 226 -9.26 2.97 5.62
N THR A 227 -9.37 4.28 5.42
CA THR A 227 -9.71 5.26 6.47
C THR A 227 -11.03 5.94 6.13
N LEU A 228 -12.01 5.83 7.02
CA LEU A 228 -13.35 6.37 6.82
C LEU A 228 -13.55 7.57 7.76
N PHE A 229 -13.82 8.74 7.19
CA PHE A 229 -14.21 9.96 7.91
C PHE A 229 -15.72 10.13 7.88
N MET A 230 -16.44 9.31 8.64
CA MET A 230 -17.90 9.30 8.53
C MET A 230 -18.54 10.43 9.34
N PRO A 231 -19.46 11.22 8.73
CA PRO A 231 -20.22 12.24 9.44
C PRO A 231 -21.19 11.60 10.46
N THR A 232 -21.31 12.22 11.63
CA THR A 232 -22.27 11.81 12.66
C THR A 232 -23.71 12.17 12.26
N ASP A 233 -24.67 11.54 12.93
CA ASP A 233 -26.10 11.86 12.81
C ASP A 233 -26.38 13.34 13.13
N GLU A 234 -25.65 13.90 14.11
CA GLU A 234 -25.70 15.34 14.42
C GLU A 234 -25.19 16.18 13.24
N ALA A 235 -24.09 15.79 12.60
CA ALA A 235 -23.55 16.51 11.45
C ALA A 235 -24.51 16.51 10.25
N PHE A 236 -25.30 15.43 10.07
CA PHE A 236 -26.38 15.41 9.08
C PHE A 236 -27.57 16.31 9.47
N SER A 237 -27.92 16.34 10.76
CA SER A 237 -29.04 17.16 11.27
C SER A 237 -28.79 18.67 11.15
N ASP A 238 -27.53 19.06 11.12
CA ASP A 238 -27.05 20.43 11.00
C ASP A 238 -27.18 21.00 9.57
N LEU A 239 -27.36 20.14 8.58
CA LEU A 239 -27.40 20.54 7.18
C LEU A 239 -28.78 21.11 6.82
N PRO A 240 -28.85 22.11 5.92
CA PRO A 240 -30.13 22.63 5.46
C PRO A 240 -31.01 21.52 4.85
N ASN A 241 -32.27 21.44 5.29
CA ASN A 241 -33.26 20.49 4.78
C ASN A 241 -33.43 20.54 3.24
N SER A 242 -33.09 21.68 2.61
CA SER A 242 -33.10 21.87 1.16
C SER A 242 -32.12 20.99 0.39
N LEU A 243 -31.12 20.39 1.04
CA LEU A 243 -30.17 19.46 0.42
C LEU A 243 -30.72 18.04 0.23
N GLY A 244 -31.78 17.66 0.96
CA GLY A 244 -32.52 16.42 0.70
C GLY A 244 -31.69 15.12 0.69
N PHE A 245 -30.69 14.98 1.56
CA PHE A 245 -29.78 13.81 1.52
C PHE A 245 -30.47 12.44 1.55
N GLN A 246 -31.59 12.34 2.27
CA GLN A 246 -32.39 11.12 2.34
C GLN A 246 -33.05 10.76 0.99
N SER A 247 -33.47 11.77 0.22
CA SER A 247 -34.11 11.59 -1.09
C SER A 247 -33.11 11.50 -2.25
N LEU A 248 -31.81 11.59 -1.98
CA LEU A 248 -30.80 11.44 -3.01
C LEU A 248 -30.87 10.05 -3.66
N PRO A 249 -30.70 9.99 -4.99
CA PRO A 249 -30.47 8.74 -5.72
C PRO A 249 -29.28 7.95 -5.17
N ALA A 250 -29.28 6.63 -5.40
CA ALA A 250 -28.24 5.72 -4.90
C ALA A 250 -26.83 6.12 -5.36
N ASP A 251 -26.67 6.55 -6.61
CA ASP A 251 -25.40 7.02 -7.18
C ASP A 251 -24.88 8.29 -6.51
N LYS A 252 -25.77 9.19 -6.08
CA LYS A 252 -25.38 10.41 -5.36
C LYS A 252 -25.00 10.11 -3.91
N LYS A 253 -25.68 9.17 -3.27
CA LYS A 253 -25.30 8.67 -1.94
C LYS A 253 -23.93 7.99 -1.99
N ALA A 254 -23.71 7.17 -3.02
CA ALA A 254 -22.43 6.51 -3.28
C ALA A 254 -21.29 7.54 -3.41
N ALA A 255 -21.47 8.58 -4.23
CA ALA A 255 -20.47 9.62 -4.44
C ALA A 255 -20.12 10.38 -3.14
N ILE A 256 -21.13 10.69 -2.32
CA ILE A 256 -20.90 11.32 -1.01
C ILE A 256 -20.10 10.40 -0.10
N LEU A 257 -20.45 9.11 -0.04
CA LEU A 257 -19.75 8.16 0.83
C LEU A 257 -18.30 7.98 0.38
N ARG A 258 -18.04 7.78 -0.92
CA ARG A 258 -16.68 7.66 -1.47
C ARG A 258 -15.81 8.87 -1.16
N PHE A 259 -16.41 10.06 -1.14
CA PHE A 259 -15.71 11.29 -0.78
C PHE A 259 -15.24 11.33 0.69
N HIS A 260 -15.80 10.50 1.57
CA HIS A 260 -15.39 10.40 2.97
C HIS A 260 -14.38 9.27 3.23
N VAL A 261 -13.87 8.61 2.19
CA VAL A 261 -13.00 7.44 2.33
C VAL A 261 -11.67 7.64 1.62
N LEU A 262 -10.57 7.36 2.34
CA LEU A 262 -9.22 7.30 1.78
C LEU A 262 -8.83 5.86 1.42
N HIS A 263 -8.02 5.71 0.37
CA HIS A 263 -7.48 4.44 -0.17
C HIS A 263 -6.44 3.74 0.72
N SER A 264 -6.24 4.27 1.94
CA SER A 264 -5.18 3.81 2.83
C SER A 264 -5.63 3.93 4.26
N TYR A 265 -5.24 2.96 5.07
CA TYR A 265 -5.40 3.01 6.52
C TYR A 265 -4.36 3.93 7.19
N TYR A 266 -4.78 5.08 7.71
CA TYR A 266 -3.93 5.94 8.51
C TYR A 266 -4.34 5.80 10.00
N PRO A 267 -3.51 5.16 10.84
CA PRO A 267 -3.76 5.18 12.28
C PRO A 267 -3.72 6.61 12.82
N LEU A 268 -4.43 6.84 13.92
CA LEU A 268 -4.61 8.17 14.52
C LEU A 268 -3.27 8.88 14.77
N GLY A 269 -2.28 8.18 15.32
CA GLY A 269 -0.95 8.75 15.57
C GLY A 269 -0.21 9.18 14.31
N THR A 270 -0.48 8.54 13.16
CA THR A 270 0.03 8.99 11.85
C THR A 270 -0.75 10.21 11.38
N LEU A 271 -2.08 10.19 11.43
CA LEU A 271 -2.92 11.34 11.06
C LEU A 271 -2.55 12.61 11.86
N GLU A 272 -2.17 12.48 13.13
CA GLU A 272 -1.75 13.62 13.95
C GLU A 272 -0.40 14.24 13.57
N LYS A 273 0.44 13.48 12.87
CA LYS A 273 1.76 13.93 12.39
C LYS A 273 1.73 14.37 10.94
N VAL A 274 0.63 14.09 10.26
CA VAL A 274 0.39 14.48 8.88
C VAL A 274 0.24 16.00 8.81
N VAL A 275 1.23 16.65 8.19
CA VAL A 275 1.25 18.11 7.99
C VAL A 275 0.71 18.40 6.60
N ASN A 276 -0.60 18.66 6.52
CA ASN A 276 -1.27 19.31 5.38
C ASN A 276 -1.21 18.58 4.01
N PRO A 277 -1.39 17.25 3.89
CA PRO A 277 -1.55 16.60 2.60
C PRO A 277 -2.98 16.78 2.10
N ILE A 278 -3.06 17.15 0.84
CA ILE A 278 -4.27 17.00 0.05
C ILE A 278 -4.34 15.52 -0.32
N GLU A 279 -5.23 14.77 0.32
CA GLU A 279 -5.37 13.34 0.14
C GLU A 279 -6.50 12.99 -0.84
N PRO A 280 -6.26 12.14 -1.85
CA PRO A 280 -7.30 11.67 -2.76
C PRO A 280 -8.25 10.70 -2.05
N THR A 281 -9.54 10.84 -2.34
CA THR A 281 -10.61 9.97 -1.82
C THR A 281 -11.01 8.95 -2.86
N LEU A 282 -11.79 7.91 -2.49
CA LEU A 282 -12.34 6.96 -3.47
C LEU A 282 -13.14 7.66 -4.59
N GLU A 283 -13.69 8.85 -4.32
CA GLU A 283 -14.43 9.63 -5.33
C GLU A 283 -13.48 10.32 -6.33
N THR A 284 -12.21 10.55 -5.97
CA THR A 284 -11.21 11.13 -6.88
C THR A 284 -10.98 10.23 -8.10
N GLU A 285 -10.96 8.90 -7.94
CA GLU A 285 -10.70 7.95 -9.02
C GLU A 285 -11.81 7.88 -10.07
N GLN A 286 -13.06 8.05 -9.62
CA GLN A 286 -14.23 8.07 -10.52
C GLN A 286 -14.36 9.40 -11.29
N ASN A 287 -13.56 10.39 -10.89
CA ASN A 287 -13.59 11.74 -11.43
C ASN A 287 -12.18 12.16 -11.90
N TRP A 288 -11.95 13.47 -11.97
CA TRP A 288 -10.70 14.03 -12.46
C TRP A 288 -9.64 14.09 -11.34
N ALA A 289 -8.38 13.84 -11.68
CA ALA A 289 -7.25 13.94 -10.76
C ALA A 289 -7.19 15.32 -10.05
N GLY A 290 -7.23 15.31 -8.71
CA GLY A 290 -7.24 16.53 -7.89
C GLY A 290 -8.62 17.17 -7.69
N SER A 291 -9.70 16.47 -8.06
CA SER A 291 -11.06 16.73 -7.57
C SER A 291 -11.38 15.79 -6.40
N PHE A 292 -12.28 16.22 -5.50
CA PHE A 292 -12.74 15.39 -4.38
C PHE A 292 -11.61 14.94 -3.44
N THR A 293 -10.76 15.87 -3.02
CA THR A 293 -9.66 15.61 -2.07
C THR A 293 -10.00 16.12 -0.68
N LEU A 294 -9.49 15.44 0.36
CA LEU A 294 -9.55 15.89 1.75
C LEU A 294 -8.27 16.59 2.14
N ASN A 295 -8.37 17.72 2.83
CA ASN A 295 -7.26 18.37 3.48
C ASN A 295 -7.25 17.99 4.96
N ILE A 296 -6.24 17.24 5.39
CA ILE A 296 -6.11 16.84 6.78
C ILE A 296 -5.08 17.75 7.43
N SER A 297 -5.51 18.50 8.43
CA SER A 297 -4.67 19.45 9.14
C SER A 297 -4.85 19.33 10.65
N LYS A 298 -3.82 19.68 11.40
CA LYS A 298 -3.87 19.75 12.86
C LYS A 298 -4.02 21.20 13.29
N ILE A 299 -5.10 21.52 13.97
CA ILE A 299 -5.31 22.84 14.58
C ILE A 299 -5.46 22.66 16.09
N ASN A 300 -4.57 23.28 16.86
CA ASN A 300 -4.60 23.28 18.33
C ASN A 300 -4.72 21.89 19.00
N GLY A 301 -4.03 20.88 18.44
CA GLY A 301 -4.07 19.52 18.98
C GLY A 301 -5.28 18.69 18.55
N SER A 302 -6.22 19.26 17.79
CA SER A 302 -7.35 18.54 17.19
C SER A 302 -7.09 18.29 15.70
N LEU A 303 -7.51 17.12 15.21
CA LEU A 303 -7.54 16.82 13.79
C LEU A 303 -8.73 17.54 13.14
N GLU A 304 -8.45 18.28 12.08
CA GLU A 304 -9.45 18.91 11.22
C GLU A 304 -9.37 18.33 9.82
N VAL A 305 -10.53 17.96 9.27
CA VAL A 305 -10.66 17.47 7.90
C VAL A 305 -11.44 18.53 7.11
N GLY A 306 -10.73 19.22 6.21
CA GLY A 306 -11.29 20.23 5.31
C GLY A 306 -11.60 19.64 3.93
N VAL A 307 -12.69 20.08 3.33
CA VAL A 307 -13.09 19.67 1.97
C VAL A 307 -12.53 20.64 0.94
N TRP A 308 -11.88 20.13 -0.11
CA TRP A 308 -11.49 20.95 -1.25
C TRP A 308 -12.20 20.48 -2.54
N MET A 309 -13.02 21.36 -3.12
CA MET A 309 -13.72 21.12 -4.37
C MET A 309 -13.39 22.23 -5.38
N ARG A 310 -12.65 21.90 -6.44
CA ARG A 310 -12.47 22.82 -7.59
C ARG A 310 -13.72 22.78 -8.47
N ARG A 311 -14.52 23.86 -8.49
CA ARG A 311 -15.58 24.03 -9.52
C ARG A 311 -14.97 24.59 -10.80
N ARG A 312 -15.36 24.05 -11.96
CA ARG A 312 -15.13 24.74 -13.25
C ARG A 312 -16.31 25.68 -13.53
N ARG A 313 -16.01 26.96 -13.74
CA ARG A 313 -16.90 27.85 -14.50
C ARG A 313 -16.43 27.79 -15.95
N LEU A 314 -17.20 27.13 -16.82
CA LEU A 314 -17.05 27.33 -18.26
C LEU A 314 -17.54 28.74 -18.55
N LEU A 315 -16.63 29.70 -18.75
CA LEU A 315 -16.79 30.86 -19.63
C LEU A 315 -15.47 31.64 -19.71
N SER A 316 -15.05 31.89 -20.95
CA SER A 316 -14.12 32.91 -21.46
C SER A 316 -13.30 33.73 -20.44
N ARG A 317 -11.97 33.57 -20.54
CA ARG A 317 -10.91 34.57 -20.38
C ARG A 317 -11.12 35.68 -19.32
N ARG A 318 -10.24 35.61 -18.30
CA ARG A 318 -9.87 36.65 -17.31
C ARG A 318 -10.88 36.88 -16.18
N GLU A 319 -10.67 36.17 -15.07
CA GLU A 319 -10.55 36.78 -13.74
C GLU A 319 -10.01 35.73 -12.75
N ARG A 320 -8.88 36.07 -12.13
CA ARG A 320 -8.19 35.27 -11.11
C ARG A 320 -8.44 35.99 -9.79
N THR A 321 -9.47 35.57 -9.06
CA THR A 321 -9.61 35.76 -7.60
C THR A 321 -10.85 35.00 -7.13
N GLU A 322 -10.69 33.83 -6.52
CA GLU A 322 -11.69 33.34 -5.57
C GLU A 322 -10.96 32.85 -4.31
N HIS A 323 -11.33 33.45 -3.19
CA HIS A 323 -10.80 33.21 -1.86
C HIS A 323 -11.33 31.87 -1.30
N PRO A 324 -10.55 31.18 -0.44
CA PRO A 324 -10.98 29.94 0.18
C PRO A 324 -12.13 30.20 1.17
N ALA A 325 -13.25 29.51 0.99
CA ALA A 325 -14.23 29.33 2.06
C ALA A 325 -13.65 28.32 3.06
N ILE A 326 -12.87 28.80 4.02
CA ILE A 326 -12.49 28.03 5.20
C ILE A 326 -13.72 28.00 6.10
N HIS A 327 -14.55 26.96 5.98
CA HIS A 327 -15.57 26.69 6.97
C HIS A 327 -14.96 25.83 8.09
N PRO A 328 -14.95 26.30 9.35
CA PRO A 328 -14.52 25.47 10.46
C PRO A 328 -15.52 24.33 10.64
N LEU A 329 -15.14 23.11 10.27
CA LEU A 329 -15.85 21.90 10.66
C LEU A 329 -15.54 21.64 12.13
N ARG A 330 -16.21 22.40 13.00
CA ARG A 330 -16.07 22.30 14.45
C ARG A 330 -16.90 21.11 14.99
N ARG A 331 -16.81 19.91 14.42
CA ARG A 331 -17.66 18.79 14.85
C ARG A 331 -16.90 17.47 14.82
N ARG A 332 -16.94 16.77 15.96
CA ARG A 332 -16.22 15.51 16.25
C ARG A 332 -16.62 14.44 15.24
N GLY A 333 -15.80 14.25 14.20
CA GLY A 333 -15.87 13.08 13.33
C GLY A 333 -15.28 11.86 14.04
N PHE A 334 -15.87 10.69 13.85
CA PHE A 334 -15.29 9.43 14.29
C PHE A 334 -14.38 8.90 13.19
N ILE A 335 -13.15 8.60 13.57
CA ILE A 335 -12.17 7.96 12.69
C ILE A 335 -12.32 6.46 12.92
N LYS A 336 -12.92 5.74 11.97
CA LYS A 336 -12.88 4.28 11.95
C LYS A 336 -12.04 3.81 10.78
N THR A 337 -11.15 2.88 11.09
CA THR A 337 -10.15 2.39 10.18
C THR A 337 -10.31 0.90 10.02
N VAL A 338 -10.45 0.43 8.77
CA VAL A 338 -10.86 -0.95 8.50
C VAL A 338 -9.76 -1.70 7.75
N PRO A 339 -9.30 -2.85 8.28
CA PRO A 339 -8.14 -3.59 7.77
C PRO A 339 -8.49 -4.72 6.77
N PRO A 340 -7.57 -5.14 5.88
CA PRO A 340 -7.81 -6.13 4.81
C PRO A 340 -8.18 -7.55 5.26
N ARG A 341 -9.23 -8.16 4.70
CA ARG A 341 -9.63 -9.57 4.93
C ARG A 341 -9.01 -10.56 3.93
N ARG A 342 -8.68 -11.77 4.41
CA ARG A 342 -8.69 -13.03 3.61
C ARG A 342 -9.29 -14.20 4.39
N LEU A 343 -9.72 -15.21 3.63
CA LEU A 343 -10.81 -16.15 3.87
C LEU A 343 -10.56 -17.32 4.84
N ARG A 344 -11.69 -17.79 5.39
CA ARG A 344 -12.03 -18.97 6.22
C ARG A 344 -11.17 -20.24 6.12
N ALA A 345 -11.06 -20.94 7.26
CA ALA A 345 -11.61 -22.29 7.46
C ALA A 345 -11.95 -22.52 8.95
N LEU A 346 -13.23 -22.82 9.20
CA LEU A 346 -13.94 -23.20 10.45
C LEU A 346 -13.74 -22.37 11.72
#